data_AF-A0AAW4KIJ2-F1
#
_entry.id   AF-A0AAW4KIJ2-F1
#
_cell.length_a   1.000
_cell.length_b   1.000
_cell.length_c   1.000
_cell.angle_alpha   90.00
_cell.angle_beta   90.00
_cell.angle_gamma   90.00
#
_symmetry.space_group_name_H-M   'P 1'
#
loop_
_entity.id
_entity.type
_entity.pdbx_description
1 polymer ?
#
loop_
_entity_poly.entity_id
_entity_poly.type
_entity_poly.pdbx_seq_one_letter_code
_entity_poly.pdbx_strand_id
1 'polypeptide(L)'
;ITPIERDKGGNSSEPGDGFTVIVDLTPPDPAVLTKVIDDVGPYTGELQSGDLTDDNTPTFTGTAEAGSTVEVWMDGRLIGTAIADAQKDWSFTPAEGVIADGEH
;
A
#
# COMPACT_ATOMS: atom_id res chain seq x y z
N ILE A 1 -19.25 -2.78 27.81
CA ILE A 1 -19.24 -2.43 29.25
C ILE A 1 -19.91 -1.07 29.35
N THR A 2 -21.01 -0.96 30.09
CA THR A 2 -21.73 0.31 30.26
C THR A 2 -21.49 0.79 31.69
N PRO A 3 -20.86 1.94 31.93
CA PRO A 3 -20.62 2.42 33.29
C PRO A 3 -21.92 2.97 33.88
N ILE A 4 -22.18 2.64 35.15
CA ILE A 4 -23.12 3.35 36.00
C ILE A 4 -22.31 3.97 37.16
N GLU A 5 -22.47 5.26 37.40
CA GLU A 5 -22.04 5.88 38.65
C GLU A 5 -23.27 6.00 39.56
N ARG A 6 -23.14 5.50 40.79
CA ARG A 6 -24.20 5.58 41.81
C ARG A 6 -23.67 6.42 42.96
N ASP A 7 -24.30 7.57 43.23
CA ASP A 7 -24.01 8.34 44.42
C ASP A 7 -24.74 7.79 45.67
N LYS A 8 -24.38 8.32 46.85
CA LYS A 8 -24.89 7.87 48.16
C LYS A 8 -26.38 8.23 48.41
N GLY A 9 -27.02 8.96 47.49
CA GLY A 9 -28.40 9.46 47.60
C GLY A 9 -29.44 8.70 46.79
N GLY A 10 -29.04 7.69 46.00
CA GLY A 10 -29.98 6.87 45.22
C GLY A 10 -30.46 7.49 43.91
N ASN A 11 -29.94 8.66 43.52
CA ASN A 11 -30.15 9.20 42.19
C ASN A 11 -29.18 8.51 41.23
N SER A 12 -29.70 7.84 40.22
CA SER A 12 -28.90 7.32 39.10
C SER A 12 -29.10 8.27 37.92
N SER A 13 -28.02 8.66 37.24
CA SER A 13 -28.13 9.29 35.92
C SER A 13 -28.66 8.27 34.91
N GLU A 14 -29.33 8.75 33.86
CA GLU A 14 -29.65 7.89 32.71
C GLU A 14 -28.35 7.27 32.16
N PRO A 15 -28.36 5.99 31.73
CA PRO A 15 -27.19 5.40 31.11
C PRO A 15 -26.74 6.26 29.92
N GLY A 16 -25.48 6.70 29.92
CA GLY A 16 -24.93 7.43 28.77
C GLY A 16 -24.94 6.56 27.51
N ASP A 17 -25.02 7.21 26.34
CA ASP A 17 -25.02 6.53 25.04
C ASP A 17 -23.86 5.53 24.95
N GLY A 18 -24.19 4.28 24.58
CA GLY A 18 -23.19 3.23 24.40
C GLY A 18 -22.22 3.61 23.28
N PHE A 19 -20.92 3.43 23.52
CA PHE A 19 -19.92 3.54 22.47
C PHE A 19 -19.77 2.21 21.73
N THR A 20 -19.72 2.25 20.41
CA THR A 20 -19.41 1.08 19.57
C THR A 20 -17.93 1.09 19.26
N VAL A 21 -17.22 0.02 19.61
CA VAL A 21 -15.84 -0.22 19.16
C VAL A 21 -15.90 -1.24 18.03
N ILE A 22 -15.45 -0.84 16.84
CA ILE A 22 -15.27 -1.74 15.71
C ILE A 22 -13.78 -2.09 15.66
N VAL A 23 -13.47 -3.38 15.76
CA VAL A 23 -12.11 -3.89 15.58
C VAL A 23 -12.10 -4.61 14.24
N ASP A 24 -11.34 -4.09 13.29
CA ASP A 24 -11.09 -4.74 12.01
C ASP A 24 -9.80 -5.57 12.10
N LEU A 25 -9.89 -6.84 11.70
CA LEU A 25 -8.78 -7.79 11.64
C LEU A 25 -8.64 -8.42 10.25
N THR A 26 -9.36 -7.92 9.24
CA THR A 26 -9.20 -8.39 7.87
C THR A 26 -7.89 -7.84 7.29
N PRO A 27 -6.98 -8.72 6.82
CA PRO A 27 -5.80 -8.25 6.10
C PRO A 27 -6.23 -7.56 4.80
N PRO A 28 -5.44 -6.58 4.33
CA PRO A 28 -5.70 -5.96 3.04
C PRO A 28 -5.60 -6.96 1.90
N ASP A 29 -6.39 -6.73 0.85
CA ASP A 29 -6.28 -7.49 -0.39
C ASP A 29 -4.86 -7.34 -0.99
N PRO A 30 -4.35 -8.36 -1.70
CA PRO A 30 -3.05 -8.26 -2.37
C PRO A 30 -2.98 -7.08 -3.33
N ALA A 31 -1.83 -6.39 -3.34
CA ALA A 31 -1.55 -5.39 -4.35
C ALA A 31 -1.45 -6.01 -5.76
N VAL A 32 -1.89 -5.27 -6.77
CA VAL A 32 -1.83 -5.64 -8.18
C VAL A 32 -0.85 -4.70 -8.89
N LEU A 33 0.11 -5.25 -9.61
CA LEU A 33 0.94 -4.50 -10.56
C LEU A 33 0.18 -4.35 -11.87
N THR A 34 0.04 -3.14 -12.38
CA THR A 34 -0.69 -2.86 -13.63
C THR A 34 0.23 -2.45 -14.77
N LYS A 35 1.30 -1.70 -14.50
CA LYS A 35 2.26 -1.25 -15.53
C LYS A 35 3.67 -1.15 -14.99
N VAL A 36 4.62 -1.32 -15.90
CA VAL A 36 6.03 -0.96 -15.73
C VAL A 36 6.39 -0.06 -16.90
N ILE A 37 7.05 1.07 -16.65
CA ILE A 37 7.38 2.06 -17.66
C ILE A 37 8.90 2.25 -17.70
N ASP A 38 9.44 2.17 -18.92
CA ASP A 38 10.78 2.62 -19.30
C ASP A 38 10.69 4.07 -19.80
N ASP A 39 11.48 4.97 -19.22
CA ASP A 39 11.60 6.36 -19.67
C ASP A 39 13.02 6.79 -20.06
N VAL A 40 13.93 5.83 -20.27
CA VAL A 40 15.33 6.05 -20.62
C VAL A 40 15.62 5.62 -22.06
N GLY A 41 16.61 6.27 -22.68
CA GLY A 41 17.13 5.82 -23.98
C GLY A 41 16.17 6.05 -25.16
N PRO A 42 16.43 5.37 -26.29
CA PRO A 42 15.66 5.55 -27.53
C PRO A 42 14.35 4.76 -27.57
N TYR A 43 14.15 3.80 -26.66
CA TYR A 43 13.00 2.89 -26.64
C TYR A 43 12.25 3.01 -25.32
N THR A 44 11.41 4.04 -25.21
CA THR A 44 10.60 4.29 -24.02
C THR A 44 9.17 3.77 -24.18
N GLY A 45 8.51 3.50 -23.05
CA GLY A 45 7.11 3.10 -23.03
C GLY A 45 6.76 2.09 -21.95
N GLU A 46 5.55 1.56 -22.04
CA GLU A 46 5.07 0.49 -21.16
C GLU A 46 5.72 -0.85 -21.55
N LEU A 47 6.37 -1.50 -20.59
CA LEU A 47 6.99 -2.81 -20.74
C LEU A 47 5.96 -3.92 -20.55
N GLN A 48 6.01 -4.92 -21.42
CA GLN A 48 5.32 -6.21 -21.27
C GLN A 48 6.28 -7.26 -20.68
N SER A 49 5.72 -8.37 -20.20
CA SER A 49 6.54 -9.46 -19.66
C SER A 49 7.46 -10.03 -20.75
N GLY A 50 8.76 -10.03 -20.46
CA GLY A 50 9.82 -10.49 -21.38
C GLY A 50 10.40 -9.41 -22.28
N ASP A 51 9.92 -8.16 -22.18
CA ASP A 51 10.55 -7.03 -22.86
C ASP A 51 11.93 -6.73 -22.25
N LEU A 52 12.80 -6.15 -23.07
CA LEU A 52 14.09 -5.62 -22.64
C LEU A 52 13.98 -4.12 -22.40
N THR A 53 14.74 -3.62 -21.43
CA THR A 53 14.80 -2.19 -21.08
C THR A 53 16.26 -1.80 -20.83
N ASP A 54 16.63 -0.57 -21.19
CA ASP A 54 17.89 0.07 -20.80
C ASP A 54 17.73 1.03 -19.62
N ASP A 55 16.57 1.02 -18.97
CA ASP A 55 16.24 1.77 -17.78
C ASP A 55 16.44 0.93 -16.50
N ASN A 56 17.33 1.37 -15.61
CA ASN A 56 17.53 0.75 -14.29
C ASN A 56 16.70 1.43 -13.18
N THR A 57 15.83 2.36 -13.56
CA THR A 57 14.88 3.09 -12.72
C THR A 57 13.43 3.02 -13.25
N PRO A 58 12.92 1.85 -13.70
CA PRO A 58 11.59 1.78 -14.27
C PRO A 58 10.51 2.16 -13.25
N THR A 59 9.44 2.78 -13.73
CA THR A 59 8.31 3.17 -12.88
C THR A 59 7.25 2.07 -12.85
N PHE A 60 7.05 1.49 -11.67
CA PHE A 60 6.04 0.48 -11.37
C PHE A 60 4.77 1.16 -10.87
N THR A 61 3.62 0.84 -11.47
CA THR A 61 2.32 1.34 -11.01
C THR A 61 1.32 0.21 -10.85
N GLY A 62 0.35 0.41 -9.98
CA GLY A 62 -0.60 -0.63 -9.64
C GLY A 62 -1.74 -0.16 -8.75
N THR A 63 -2.51 -1.12 -8.24
CA THR A 63 -3.58 -0.88 -7.27
C THR A 63 -3.38 -1.67 -5.98
N ALA A 64 -3.85 -1.13 -4.85
CA ALA A 64 -3.90 -1.82 -3.56
C ALA A 64 -4.98 -1.18 -2.66
N GLU A 65 -5.25 -1.75 -1.49
CA GLU A 65 -6.18 -1.11 -0.55
C GLU A 65 -5.70 0.31 -0.18
N ALA A 66 -6.61 1.28 -0.15
CA ALA A 66 -6.27 2.67 0.13
C ALA A 66 -5.60 2.81 1.52
N GLY A 67 -4.46 3.49 1.58
CA GLY A 67 -3.65 3.64 2.79
C GLY A 67 -2.80 2.41 3.16
N SER A 68 -2.90 1.31 2.41
CA SER A 68 -2.00 0.16 2.59
C SER A 68 -0.60 0.46 2.08
N THR A 69 0.39 -0.23 2.65
CA THR A 69 1.78 -0.20 2.18
C THR A 69 2.00 -1.35 1.20
N VAL A 70 2.50 -1.02 0.02
CA VAL A 70 2.91 -1.95 -1.02
C VAL A 70 4.42 -2.13 -0.93
N GLU A 71 4.87 -3.36 -0.76
CA GLU A 71 6.29 -3.71 -0.82
C GLU A 71 6.64 -4.14 -2.25
N VAL A 72 7.72 -3.56 -2.81
CA VAL A 72 8.20 -3.89 -4.16
C VAL A 72 9.45 -4.74 -4.03
N TRP A 73 9.41 -5.94 -4.60
CA TRP A 73 10.47 -6.94 -4.54
C TRP A 73 10.99 -7.24 -5.93
N MET A 74 12.31 -7.44 -6.03
CA MET A 74 12.99 -7.88 -7.25
C MET A 74 14.00 -8.97 -6.88
N ASP A 75 13.96 -10.11 -7.57
CA ASP A 75 14.76 -11.31 -7.26
C ASP A 75 14.72 -11.75 -5.78
N GLY A 76 13.57 -11.58 -5.12
CA GLY A 76 13.42 -11.90 -3.70
C GLY A 76 14.11 -10.92 -2.75
N ARG A 77 14.57 -9.76 -3.23
CA ARG A 77 15.04 -8.64 -2.41
C ARG A 77 14.04 -7.49 -2.43
N LEU A 78 13.73 -6.95 -1.25
CA LEU A 78 12.96 -5.71 -1.13
C LEU A 78 13.75 -4.55 -1.73
N ILE A 79 13.19 -3.89 -2.74
CA ILE A 79 13.79 -2.72 -3.40
C ILE A 79 13.15 -1.39 -2.97
N GLY A 80 11.96 -1.45 -2.38
CA GLY A 80 11.33 -0.28 -1.77
C GLY A 80 9.87 -0.52 -1.41
N THR A 81 9.20 0.56 -1.04
CA THR A 81 7.79 0.55 -0.65
C THR A 81 7.05 1.75 -1.23
N ALA A 82 5.78 1.59 -1.55
CA ALA A 82 4.85 2.67 -1.90
C ALA A 82 3.61 2.61 -1.01
N ILE A 83 2.88 3.72 -0.91
CA ILE A 83 1.58 3.76 -0.22
C ILE A 83 0.51 3.94 -1.29
N ALA A 84 -0.53 3.13 -1.23
CA ALA A 84 -1.70 3.32 -2.08
C ALA A 84 -2.51 4.52 -1.61
N ASP A 85 -2.85 5.40 -2.54
CA ASP A 85 -3.59 6.62 -2.26
C ASP A 85 -5.08 6.36 -2.00
N ALA A 86 -5.86 7.44 -1.83
CA ALA A 86 -7.30 7.35 -1.60
C ALA A 86 -8.09 6.80 -2.81
N GLN A 87 -7.49 6.82 -4.01
CA GLN A 87 -8.04 6.25 -5.24
C GLN A 87 -7.67 4.77 -5.41
N LYS A 88 -6.88 4.22 -4.48
CA LYS A 88 -6.32 2.84 -4.50
C LYS A 88 -5.15 2.68 -5.46
N ASP A 89 -4.60 3.77 -5.99
CA ASP A 89 -3.48 3.74 -6.91
C ASP A 89 -2.16 3.84 -6.14
N TRP A 90 -1.13 3.14 -6.60
CA TRP A 90 0.24 3.28 -6.10
C TRP A 90 1.24 3.39 -7.25
N SER A 91 2.34 4.07 -6.98
CA SER A 91 3.47 4.25 -7.90
C SER A 91 4.78 4.14 -7.15
N PHE A 92 5.75 3.47 -7.75
CA PHE A 92 7.10 3.29 -7.22
C PHE A 92 8.13 3.40 -8.33
N THR A 93 9.13 4.25 -8.13
CA THR A 93 10.32 4.34 -8.96
C THR A 93 11.53 4.06 -8.07
N PRO A 94 12.35 3.03 -8.36
CA PRO A 94 13.53 2.73 -7.57
C PRO A 94 14.60 3.81 -7.75
N ALA A 95 15.48 3.96 -6.77
CA ALA A 95 16.63 4.83 -6.90
C ALA A 95 17.66 4.24 -7.87
N GLU A 96 18.45 5.09 -8.52
CA GLU A 96 19.53 4.67 -9.43
C GLU A 96 20.46 3.64 -8.76
N GLY A 97 20.80 2.58 -9.51
CA GLY A 97 21.69 1.52 -9.07
C GLY A 97 21.09 0.54 -8.05
N VAL A 98 19.81 0.68 -7.70
CA VAL A 98 19.10 -0.32 -6.89
C VAL A 98 18.84 -1.58 -7.72
N ILE A 99 18.49 -1.43 -8.98
CA ILE A 99 18.32 -2.55 -9.92
C ILE A 99 19.62 -2.71 -10.69
N ALA A 100 20.14 -3.93 -10.75
CA ALA A 100 21.32 -4.26 -11.54
C ALA A 100 20.89 -4.65 -12.96
N ASP A 101 21.80 -4.63 -13.92
CA ASP A 101 21.50 -5.15 -15.26
C ASP A 101 21.39 -6.68 -15.21
N GLY A 102 20.36 -7.23 -15.86
CA GLY A 102 20.15 -8.67 -15.90
C GLY A 102 18.70 -9.07 -16.18
N GLU A 103 18.44 -10.35 -16.02
CA GLU A 103 17.09 -10.92 -16.01
C GLU A 103 16.53 -10.87 -14.59
N HIS A 104 15.28 -10.44 -14.43
CA HIS A 104 14.58 -10.15 -13.17
C HIS A 104 13.13 -10.63 -13.20
#